data_AF-A0AAD4DVZ4-F1
#
_entry.id   AF-A0AAD4DVZ4-F1
#
_cell.length_a   1.000
_cell.length_b   1.000
_cell.length_c   1.000
_cell.angle_alpha   90.00
_cell.angle_beta   90.00
_cell.angle_gamma   90.00
#
_symmetry.space_group_name_H-M   'P 1'
#
loop_
_entity.id
_entity.type
_entity.pdbx_description
1 polymer ?
#
loop_
_entity_poly.entity_id
_entity_poly.type
_entity_poly.pdbx_seq_one_letter_code
_entity_poly.pdbx_strand_id
1 'polypeptide(L)'
;MTTQDTTSSVPNKRGSSALQMGPRKKASSSDPLVSHGRHFGRTVFALCNYPSLLTNGVLRLEQIEDIPLEDFPAEERREHRVFEQLLESYPGLLERLKDGSEEEILHVGELIGKGAAGARGDDTKTLKSAILDWISPKGEAIRPPLHRNSKIDRGFNHDLTGSLLCPAGLDWNDPQTKEKLRSGEMLVCGDQWPIFLYAHHAYDPEDPWCGLLRSRLLVYAYKHVFTSPSSVDREPKATRSGNARLHGMNSVTIASLAYIATQVRFALSSSSVFSRTDTTTDSETFYHSLLDLLEDPEEYKEIDELLTWWNRQVFPTSSAAKRPISANSALSKIRQKRMALKQASNPVSS
;
A
#
# COMPACT_ATOMS: atom_id res chain seq x y z
N MET A 1 -50.43 -52.39 35.19
CA MET A 1 -50.25 -50.93 35.37
C MET A 1 -48.78 -50.63 35.22
N THR A 2 -48.48 -49.80 34.24
CA THR A 2 -47.18 -49.46 33.65
C THR A 2 -46.29 -48.66 34.60
N THR A 3 -45.09 -49.17 34.88
CA THR A 3 -43.96 -48.40 35.41
C THR A 3 -43.15 -47.86 34.23
N GLN A 4 -43.16 -46.54 34.04
CA GLN A 4 -42.26 -45.83 33.14
C GLN A 4 -40.92 -45.66 33.85
N ASP A 5 -39.86 -46.30 33.34
CA ASP A 5 -38.48 -45.94 33.67
C ASP A 5 -37.93 -45.03 32.55
N THR A 6 -37.71 -43.78 32.92
CA THR A 6 -37.07 -42.75 32.10
C THR A 6 -35.55 -42.97 32.09
N THR A 7 -35.01 -43.49 30.98
CA THR A 7 -33.56 -43.49 30.73
C THR A 7 -33.12 -42.12 30.23
N SER A 8 -32.42 -41.37 31.10
CA SER A 8 -31.73 -40.15 30.74
C SER A 8 -30.50 -40.47 29.89
N SER A 9 -30.47 -39.96 28.65
CA SER A 9 -29.29 -40.07 27.79
C SER A 9 -28.38 -38.86 28.02
N VAL A 10 -27.32 -39.06 28.82
CA VAL A 10 -26.24 -38.09 28.96
C VAL A 10 -25.42 -38.10 27.65
N PRO A 11 -25.24 -36.97 26.95
CA PRO A 11 -24.42 -36.95 25.76
C PRO A 11 -22.95 -37.09 26.16
N ASN A 12 -22.38 -38.23 25.79
CA ASN A 12 -21.01 -38.59 26.02
C ASN A 12 -20.08 -37.63 25.23
N LYS A 13 -19.54 -36.59 25.88
CA LYS A 13 -18.42 -35.80 25.34
C LYS A 13 -17.19 -36.71 25.29
N ARG A 14 -17.06 -37.49 24.22
CA ARG A 14 -15.81 -38.19 23.91
C ARG A 14 -14.69 -37.16 23.85
N GLY A 15 -13.79 -37.20 24.83
CA GLY A 15 -12.56 -36.41 24.81
C GLY A 15 -11.77 -36.76 23.55
N SER A 16 -11.49 -35.77 22.71
CA SER A 16 -10.63 -35.94 21.54
C SER A 16 -9.23 -36.36 22.01
N SER A 17 -8.69 -37.44 21.45
CA SER A 17 -7.34 -37.92 21.76
C SER A 17 -6.30 -36.82 21.48
N ALA A 18 -5.32 -36.65 22.38
CA ALA A 18 -4.24 -35.67 22.22
C ALA A 18 -3.35 -35.93 20.99
N LEU A 19 -3.41 -37.15 20.43
CA LEU A 19 -2.68 -37.56 19.23
C LEU A 19 -3.54 -37.52 17.96
N GLN A 20 -4.77 -37.01 18.05
CA GLN A 20 -5.63 -36.80 16.88
C GLN A 20 -5.64 -35.32 16.51
N MET A 21 -5.48 -35.05 15.22
CA MET A 21 -5.61 -33.71 14.67
C MET A 21 -7.01 -33.18 15.00
N GLY A 22 -7.07 -32.15 15.85
CA GLY A 22 -8.33 -31.50 16.21
C GLY A 22 -9.06 -30.94 14.98
N PRO A 23 -10.37 -30.67 15.08
CA PRO A 23 -11.13 -30.07 13.98
C PRO A 23 -10.43 -28.80 13.50
N ARG A 24 -10.42 -28.57 12.18
CA ARG A 24 -9.77 -27.43 11.53
C ARG A 24 -10.19 -26.15 12.27
N LYS A 25 -9.26 -25.56 13.03
CA LYS A 25 -9.49 -24.31 13.75
C LYS A 25 -10.02 -23.28 12.74
N LYS A 26 -11.18 -22.67 13.02
CA LYS A 26 -11.55 -21.41 12.36
C LYS A 26 -10.36 -20.48 12.53
N ALA A 27 -9.99 -19.75 11.48
CA ALA A 27 -8.87 -18.82 11.52
C ALA A 27 -8.99 -17.98 12.80
N SER A 28 -8.03 -18.17 13.73
CA SER A 28 -7.87 -17.33 14.90
C SER A 28 -7.93 -15.90 14.40
N SER A 29 -8.78 -15.04 14.96
CA SER A 29 -8.65 -13.61 14.73
C SER A 29 -7.21 -13.28 15.10
N SER A 30 -6.38 -12.96 14.10
CA SER A 30 -5.05 -12.45 14.36
C SER A 30 -5.20 -11.25 15.28
N ASP A 31 -4.23 -11.04 16.17
CA ASP A 31 -4.19 -9.85 17.02
C ASP A 31 -4.54 -8.59 16.18
N PRO A 32 -5.46 -7.73 16.63
CA PRO A 32 -5.84 -6.53 15.89
C PRO A 32 -4.63 -5.73 15.40
N LEU A 33 -3.56 -5.63 16.19
CA LEU A 33 -2.32 -4.94 15.81
C LEU A 33 -1.66 -5.54 14.57
N VAL A 34 -1.73 -6.86 14.40
CA VAL A 34 -1.24 -7.53 13.18
C VAL A 34 -2.10 -7.11 11.99
N SER A 35 -3.42 -7.00 12.16
CA SER A 35 -4.32 -6.52 11.11
C SER A 35 -4.07 -5.05 10.75
N HIS A 36 -3.90 -4.18 11.76
CA HIS A 36 -3.59 -2.77 11.56
C HIS A 36 -2.23 -2.58 10.88
N GLY A 37 -1.20 -3.31 11.31
CA GLY A 37 0.12 -3.29 10.70
C GLY A 37 0.11 -3.67 9.21
N ARG A 38 -0.77 -4.60 8.81
CA ARG A 38 -0.97 -4.95 7.38
C ARG A 38 -1.45 -3.77 6.54
N HIS A 39 -2.30 -2.90 7.09
CA HIS A 39 -2.82 -1.74 6.37
C HIS A 39 -1.85 -0.57 6.43
N PHE A 40 -1.34 -0.28 7.62
CA PHE A 40 -0.36 0.78 7.87
C PHE A 40 0.88 0.61 6.97
N GLY A 41 1.44 -0.60 6.92
CA GLY A 41 2.59 -0.92 6.07
C GLY A 41 2.36 -0.75 4.56
N ARG A 42 1.10 -0.71 4.12
CA ARG A 42 0.74 -0.50 2.70
C ARG A 42 0.39 0.95 2.37
N THR A 43 -0.02 1.74 3.36
CA THR A 43 -0.72 3.01 3.11
C THR A 43 -0.13 4.21 3.82
N VAL A 44 0.73 3.99 4.81
CA VAL A 44 1.40 5.04 5.58
C VAL A 44 2.91 4.90 5.45
N PHE A 45 3.48 3.76 5.89
CA PHE A 45 4.92 3.57 5.79
C PHE A 45 5.34 2.08 5.76
N ALA A 46 5.98 1.65 4.67
CA ALA A 46 6.24 0.24 4.40
C ALA A 46 7.53 -0.31 5.00
N LEU A 47 8.58 0.50 5.06
CA LEU A 47 9.94 0.10 5.46
C LEU A 47 10.27 0.70 6.83
N CYS A 48 9.41 0.45 7.81
CA CYS A 48 9.53 1.00 9.16
C CYS A 48 10.24 0.01 10.11
N ASN A 49 11.07 0.54 11.00
CA ASN A 49 11.42 -0.14 12.25
C ASN A 49 10.34 0.20 13.30
N TYR A 50 9.32 -0.66 13.43
CA TYR A 50 8.14 -0.37 14.27
C TYR A 50 8.44 -0.22 15.76
N PRO A 51 9.26 -1.07 16.41
CA PRO A 51 9.68 -0.82 17.78
C PRO A 51 10.31 0.56 17.97
N SER A 52 11.27 0.93 17.12
CA SER A 52 11.92 2.25 17.20
C SER A 52 10.95 3.40 16.95
N LEU A 53 10.03 3.28 15.98
CA LEU A 53 9.00 4.29 15.72
C LEU A 53 8.15 4.54 16.96
N LEU A 54 7.74 3.49 17.67
CA LEU A 54 6.91 3.62 18.87
C LEU A 54 7.69 4.18 20.05
N THR A 55 8.90 3.67 20.32
CA THR A 55 9.76 4.18 21.40
C THR A 55 10.09 5.66 21.18
N ASN A 56 10.56 6.02 19.98
CA ASN A 56 10.88 7.40 19.64
C ASN A 56 9.62 8.27 19.66
N GLY A 57 8.48 7.77 19.19
CA GLY A 57 7.22 8.48 19.18
C GLY A 57 6.70 8.84 20.57
N VAL A 58 6.74 7.89 21.51
CA VAL A 58 6.37 8.12 22.91
C VAL A 58 7.31 9.13 23.56
N LEU A 59 8.62 8.95 23.41
CA LEU A 59 9.61 9.91 23.92
C LEU A 59 9.40 11.30 23.32
N ARG A 60 9.04 11.38 22.03
CA ARG A 60 8.79 12.66 21.36
C ARG A 60 7.60 13.40 21.96
N LEU A 61 6.53 12.69 22.32
CA LEU A 61 5.34 13.31 22.92
C LEU A 61 5.65 14.02 24.23
N GLU A 62 6.64 13.55 24.99
CA GLU A 62 7.11 14.23 26.20
C GLU A 62 8.00 15.43 25.85
N GLN A 63 8.91 15.25 24.90
CA GLN A 63 9.85 16.32 24.50
C GLN A 63 9.17 17.54 23.88
N ILE A 64 8.05 17.35 23.18
CA ILE A 64 7.30 18.45 22.56
C ILE A 64 6.56 19.33 23.56
N GLU A 65 6.48 18.94 24.84
CA GLU A 65 5.97 19.81 25.91
C GLU A 65 6.95 20.97 26.18
N ASP A 66 8.25 20.74 25.98
CA ASP A 66 9.31 21.72 26.24
C ASP A 66 9.92 22.33 24.96
N ILE A 67 9.94 21.58 23.85
CA ILE A 67 10.62 21.96 22.60
C ILE A 67 9.59 21.93 21.45
N PRO A 68 9.33 23.05 20.75
CA PRO A 68 8.44 23.05 19.58
C PRO A 68 8.83 22.00 18.55
N LEU A 69 7.84 21.36 17.91
CA LEU A 69 8.10 20.27 16.96
C LEU A 69 8.98 20.75 15.78
N GLU A 70 8.87 22.01 15.39
CA GLU A 70 9.62 22.65 14.31
C GLU A 70 11.13 22.72 14.55
N ASP A 71 11.55 22.71 15.82
CA ASP A 71 12.96 22.82 16.21
C ASP A 71 13.71 21.47 16.12
N PHE A 72 12.98 20.37 15.89
CA PHE A 72 13.59 19.06 15.69
C PHE A 72 14.11 18.84 14.26
N PRO A 73 15.15 17.99 14.09
CA PRO A 73 15.63 17.58 12.78
C PRO A 73 14.48 17.10 11.86
N ALA A 74 14.61 17.35 10.55
CA ALA A 74 13.57 17.03 9.58
C ALA A 74 13.18 15.54 9.58
N GLU A 75 14.16 14.65 9.79
CA GLU A 75 13.95 13.21 9.92
C GLU A 75 13.08 12.86 11.14
N GLU A 76 13.40 13.40 12.31
CA GLU A 76 12.63 13.18 13.54
C GLU A 76 11.20 13.72 13.42
N ARG A 77 11.02 14.89 12.78
CA ARG A 77 9.69 15.43 12.48
C ARG A 77 8.90 14.52 11.56
N ARG A 78 9.56 13.86 10.59
CA ARG A 78 8.92 12.90 9.69
C ARG A 78 8.54 11.62 10.42
N GLU A 79 9.44 11.07 11.25
CA GLU A 79 9.14 9.93 12.12
C GLU A 79 7.93 10.22 13.01
N HIS A 80 7.87 11.40 13.61
CA HIS A 80 6.74 11.81 14.45
C HIS A 80 5.42 11.84 13.66
N ARG A 81 5.39 12.42 12.46
CA ARG A 81 4.18 12.40 11.59
C ARG A 81 3.73 10.99 11.23
N VAL A 82 4.67 10.07 11.03
CA VAL A 82 4.36 8.66 10.74
C VAL A 82 3.80 7.96 11.99
N PHE A 83 4.34 8.28 13.17
CA PHE A 83 3.84 7.81 14.46
C PHE A 83 2.43 8.33 14.76
N GLU A 84 2.15 9.61 14.53
CA GLU A 84 0.80 10.17 14.70
C GLU A 84 -0.23 9.47 13.81
N GLN A 85 0.09 9.26 12.53
CA GLN A 85 -0.79 8.50 11.62
C GLN A 85 -1.03 7.06 12.08
N LEU A 86 -0.06 6.45 12.77
CA LEU A 86 -0.24 5.12 13.37
C LEU A 86 -1.25 5.18 14.52
N LEU A 87 -1.14 6.17 15.41
CA LEU A 87 -2.08 6.39 16.51
C LEU A 87 -3.50 6.65 16.01
N GLU A 88 -3.65 7.50 14.99
CA GLU A 88 -4.94 7.79 14.35
C GLU A 88 -5.60 6.52 13.77
N SER A 89 -4.78 5.59 13.27
CA SER A 89 -5.26 4.35 12.67
C SER A 89 -5.73 3.29 13.69
N TYR A 90 -5.38 3.44 14.97
CA TYR A 90 -5.71 2.48 16.03
C TYR A 90 -6.09 3.18 17.35
N PRO A 91 -7.40 3.43 17.57
CA PRO A 91 -7.89 4.02 18.80
C PRO A 91 -7.50 3.20 20.03
N GLY A 92 -7.01 3.85 21.09
CA GLY A 92 -6.53 3.18 22.30
C GLY A 92 -5.04 2.78 22.26
N LEU A 93 -4.35 2.99 21.13
CA LEU A 93 -2.92 2.69 21.02
C LEU A 93 -2.09 3.57 21.95
N LEU A 94 -2.39 4.86 21.97
CA LEU A 94 -1.60 5.82 22.74
C LEU A 94 -1.66 5.51 24.23
N GLU A 95 -2.85 5.24 24.76
CA GLU A 95 -3.07 4.87 26.15
C GLU A 95 -2.32 3.58 26.49
N ARG A 96 -2.39 2.56 25.61
CA ARG A 96 -1.63 1.32 25.78
C ARG A 96 -0.12 1.54 25.82
N LEU A 97 0.40 2.47 25.03
CA LEU A 97 1.83 2.78 24.99
C LEU A 97 2.27 3.61 26.20
N LYS A 98 1.47 4.59 26.62
CA LYS A 98 1.76 5.44 27.79
C LYS A 98 1.72 4.68 29.11
N ASP A 99 0.75 3.77 29.25
CA ASP A 99 0.58 2.96 30.46
C ASP A 99 1.45 1.69 30.43
N GLY A 100 2.10 1.41 29.29
CA GLY A 100 2.90 0.21 29.05
C GLY A 100 4.36 0.34 29.51
N SER A 101 5.01 -0.79 29.78
CA SER A 101 6.46 -0.83 29.98
C SER A 101 7.20 -0.75 28.64
N GLU A 102 8.51 -0.55 28.68
CA GLU A 102 9.35 -0.58 27.48
C GLU A 102 9.20 -1.91 26.70
N GLU A 103 9.10 -3.04 27.40
CA GLU A 103 8.87 -4.35 26.79
C GLU A 103 7.51 -4.43 26.09
N GLU A 104 6.48 -3.78 26.62
CA GLU A 104 5.16 -3.72 25.99
C GLU A 104 5.22 -2.89 24.70
N ILE A 105 5.94 -1.76 24.70
CA ILE A 105 6.15 -0.94 23.49
C ILE A 105 6.86 -1.77 22.40
N LEU A 106 7.93 -2.49 22.77
CA LEU A 106 8.63 -3.38 21.85
C LEU A 106 7.70 -4.46 21.31
N HIS A 107 6.92 -5.10 22.17
CA HIS A 107 5.97 -6.15 21.79
C HIS A 107 4.89 -5.65 20.82
N VAL A 108 4.31 -4.47 21.09
CA VAL A 108 3.35 -3.82 20.19
C VAL A 108 4.00 -3.54 18.83
N GLY A 109 5.22 -3.02 18.83
CA GLY A 109 6.01 -2.78 17.62
C GLY A 109 6.22 -4.05 16.80
N GLU A 110 6.57 -5.17 17.44
CA GLU A 110 6.71 -6.47 16.80
C GLU A 110 5.41 -6.98 16.17
N LEU A 111 4.26 -6.81 16.84
CA LEU A 111 2.97 -7.23 16.31
C LEU A 111 2.58 -6.44 15.05
N ILE A 112 2.78 -5.12 15.07
CA ILE A 112 2.54 -4.26 13.90
C ILE A 112 3.50 -4.62 12.77
N GLY A 113 4.79 -4.80 13.09
CA GLY A 113 5.82 -5.21 12.12
C GLY A 113 5.54 -6.57 11.50
N LYS A 114 5.05 -7.54 12.28
CA LYS A 114 4.58 -8.84 11.79
C LYS A 114 3.43 -8.69 10.81
N GLY A 115 2.49 -7.78 11.10
CA GLY A 115 1.42 -7.40 10.19
C GLY A 115 1.96 -6.88 8.86
N ALA A 116 2.77 -5.83 8.90
CA ALA A 116 3.34 -5.19 7.72
C ALA A 116 4.18 -6.15 6.86
N ALA A 117 5.07 -6.93 7.49
CA ALA A 117 5.89 -7.92 6.82
C ALA A 117 5.05 -9.04 6.19
N GLY A 118 4.01 -9.50 6.89
CA GLY A 118 3.07 -10.50 6.38
C GLY A 118 2.27 -9.99 5.17
N ALA A 119 1.80 -8.73 5.21
CA ALA A 119 1.13 -8.09 4.08
C ALA A 119 2.05 -8.02 2.85
N ARG A 120 3.27 -7.51 3.04
CA ARG A 120 4.28 -7.42 1.99
C ARG A 120 4.61 -8.78 1.38
N GLY A 121 4.79 -9.81 2.21
CA GLY A 121 5.06 -11.17 1.74
C GLY A 121 3.93 -11.73 0.87
N ASP A 122 2.67 -11.53 1.28
CA ASP A 122 1.51 -11.95 0.51
C ASP A 122 1.40 -11.21 -0.83
N ASP A 123 1.60 -9.90 -0.82
CA ASP A 123 1.50 -9.07 -2.02
C ASP A 123 2.63 -9.39 -3.01
N THR A 124 3.87 -9.51 -2.52
CA THR A 124 5.03 -9.98 -3.31
C THR A 124 4.74 -11.34 -3.95
N LYS A 125 4.19 -12.30 -3.19
CA LYS A 125 3.90 -13.64 -3.69
C LYS A 125 2.87 -13.61 -4.82
N THR A 126 1.81 -12.83 -4.68
CA THR A 126 0.72 -12.79 -5.66
C THR A 126 1.07 -11.94 -6.89
N LEU A 127 1.79 -10.83 -6.72
CA LEU A 127 2.25 -9.99 -7.84
C LEU A 127 3.30 -10.69 -8.70
N LYS A 128 4.17 -11.51 -8.08
CA LYS A 128 5.22 -12.25 -8.79
C LYS A 128 4.71 -13.04 -10.00
N SER A 129 3.54 -13.67 -9.91
CA SER A 129 2.96 -14.40 -11.04
C SER A 129 2.09 -13.51 -11.92
N ALA A 130 1.26 -12.65 -11.31
CA ALA A 130 0.31 -11.80 -12.03
C ALA A 130 0.99 -10.81 -12.98
N ILE A 131 2.16 -10.29 -12.61
CA ILE A 131 2.87 -9.31 -13.42
C ILE A 131 3.24 -9.84 -14.81
N LEU A 132 3.55 -11.13 -14.94
CA LEU A 132 3.88 -11.74 -16.22
C LEU A 132 2.67 -11.72 -17.17
N ASP A 133 1.46 -11.88 -16.65
CA ASP A 133 0.24 -11.81 -17.45
C ASP A 133 0.00 -10.39 -17.98
N TRP A 134 0.40 -9.37 -17.22
CA TRP A 134 0.19 -7.95 -17.59
C TRP A 134 1.22 -7.42 -18.58
N ILE A 135 2.46 -7.91 -18.53
CA ILE A 135 3.54 -7.48 -19.44
C ILE A 135 3.63 -8.34 -20.70
N SER A 136 2.94 -9.48 -20.74
CA SER A 136 2.90 -10.33 -21.93
C SER A 136 2.30 -9.56 -23.12
N PRO A 137 2.95 -9.56 -24.31
CA PRO A 137 2.38 -8.95 -25.49
C PRO A 137 1.03 -9.59 -25.84
N LYS A 138 0.08 -8.80 -26.32
CA LYS A 138 -1.28 -9.28 -26.58
C LYS A 138 -1.28 -10.38 -27.65
N GLY A 139 -1.74 -11.57 -27.27
CA GLY A 139 -1.86 -12.70 -28.18
C GLY A 139 -0.55 -13.46 -28.40
N GLU A 140 0.54 -13.09 -27.71
CA GLU A 140 1.84 -13.73 -27.85
C GLU A 140 2.38 -14.20 -26.50
N ALA A 141 3.21 -15.24 -26.52
CA ALA A 141 3.94 -15.69 -25.35
C ALA A 141 5.22 -14.86 -25.17
N ILE A 142 5.62 -14.61 -23.92
CA ILE A 142 6.93 -14.02 -23.60
C ILE A 142 8.04 -14.93 -24.13
N ARG A 143 9.03 -14.35 -24.82
CA ARG A 143 10.20 -15.05 -25.35
C ARG A 143 11.50 -14.40 -24.87
N PRO A 144 12.43 -15.18 -24.28
CA PRO A 144 12.27 -16.57 -23.83
C PRO A 144 11.19 -16.70 -22.73
N PRO A 145 10.56 -17.88 -22.52
CA PRO A 145 9.52 -18.03 -21.51
C PRO A 145 10.02 -17.71 -20.10
N LEU A 146 9.26 -16.89 -19.36
CA LEU A 146 9.55 -16.59 -17.96
C LEU A 146 8.76 -17.48 -17.00
N HIS A 147 9.45 -18.05 -16.01
CA HIS A 147 8.79 -18.86 -14.99
C HIS A 147 7.95 -18.00 -14.03
N ARG A 148 6.73 -18.45 -13.72
CA ARG A 148 5.83 -17.76 -12.76
C ARG A 148 6.35 -17.83 -11.32
N ASN A 149 6.97 -18.95 -10.94
CA ASN A 149 7.42 -19.21 -9.57
C ASN A 149 8.92 -18.95 -9.34
N SER A 150 9.67 -18.57 -10.38
CA SER A 150 11.08 -18.17 -10.27
C SER A 150 11.26 -16.77 -10.86
N LYS A 151 12.21 -16.02 -10.32
CA LYS A 151 12.56 -14.70 -10.85
C LYS A 151 13.96 -14.66 -11.47
N ILE A 152 14.75 -15.73 -11.40
CA ILE A 152 16.17 -15.73 -11.79
C ILE A 152 16.42 -15.20 -13.21
N ASP A 153 15.52 -15.51 -14.15
CA ASP A 153 15.60 -15.09 -15.54
C ASP A 153 14.95 -13.71 -15.81
N ARG A 154 14.44 -13.02 -14.79
CA ARG A 154 13.84 -11.68 -14.92
C ARG A 154 14.90 -10.59 -14.75
N GLY A 155 14.50 -9.34 -14.51
CA GLY A 155 15.43 -8.23 -14.41
C GLY A 155 16.09 -7.95 -15.75
N PHE A 156 17.36 -7.54 -15.71
CA PHE A 156 18.17 -7.28 -16.89
C PHE A 156 18.55 -8.55 -17.67
N ASN A 157 18.36 -9.74 -17.08
CA ASN A 157 18.61 -11.03 -17.75
C ASN A 157 17.63 -11.34 -18.89
N HIS A 158 16.56 -10.56 -19.04
CA HIS A 158 15.55 -10.76 -20.07
C HIS A 158 15.12 -9.44 -20.70
N ASP A 159 15.02 -9.39 -22.03
CA ASP A 159 14.74 -8.16 -22.79
C ASP A 159 13.45 -7.45 -22.34
N LEU A 160 12.34 -8.18 -22.20
CA LEU A 160 11.06 -7.61 -21.74
C LEU A 160 11.15 -6.97 -20.35
N THR A 161 11.56 -7.71 -19.31
CA THR A 161 11.63 -7.17 -17.94
C THR A 161 12.74 -6.14 -17.78
N GLY A 162 13.86 -6.31 -18.48
CA GLY A 162 14.98 -5.37 -18.50
C GLY A 162 14.59 -4.04 -19.11
N SER A 163 13.85 -4.04 -20.22
CA SER A 163 13.34 -2.81 -20.85
C SER A 163 12.44 -2.01 -19.93
N LEU A 164 11.61 -2.67 -19.11
CA LEU A 164 10.74 -2.01 -18.13
C LEU A 164 11.50 -1.47 -16.91
N LEU A 165 12.59 -2.13 -16.53
CA LEU A 165 13.43 -1.76 -15.39
C LEU A 165 14.56 -0.79 -15.75
N CYS A 166 14.82 -0.56 -17.04
CA CYS A 166 15.83 0.37 -17.49
C CYS A 166 15.54 1.76 -16.90
N PRO A 167 16.55 2.45 -16.32
CA PRO A 167 16.41 3.83 -15.87
C PRO A 167 15.84 4.70 -16.99
N ALA A 168 14.92 5.60 -16.64
CA ALA A 168 14.16 6.40 -17.60
C ALA A 168 15.06 7.31 -18.47
N GLY A 169 16.20 7.75 -17.93
CA GLY A 169 17.20 8.54 -18.66
C GLY A 169 18.15 7.73 -19.55
N LEU A 170 17.99 6.41 -19.65
CA LEU A 170 18.84 5.53 -20.46
C LEU A 170 18.02 4.84 -21.57
N ASP A 171 18.66 4.51 -22.68
CA ASP A 171 18.04 3.76 -23.77
C ASP A 171 18.36 2.27 -23.68
N TRP A 172 17.34 1.45 -23.42
CA TRP A 172 17.47 -0.01 -23.39
C TRP A 172 17.88 -0.60 -24.75
N ASN A 173 17.61 0.09 -25.86
CA ASN A 173 17.98 -0.37 -27.19
C ASN A 173 19.46 -0.13 -27.52
N ASP A 174 20.15 0.73 -26.75
CA ASP A 174 21.61 0.86 -26.85
C ASP A 174 22.28 -0.43 -26.35
N PRO A 175 23.04 -1.15 -27.21
CA PRO A 175 23.70 -2.39 -26.83
C PRO A 175 24.68 -2.22 -25.66
N GLN A 176 25.34 -1.06 -25.53
CA GLN A 176 26.29 -0.82 -24.44
C GLN A 176 25.58 -0.69 -23.10
N THR A 177 24.51 0.10 -23.05
CA THR A 177 23.64 0.23 -21.88
C THR A 177 23.09 -1.12 -21.46
N LYS A 178 22.54 -1.90 -22.41
CA LYS A 178 22.00 -3.23 -22.15
C LYS A 178 23.04 -4.18 -21.56
N GLU A 179 24.25 -4.20 -22.12
CA GLU A 179 25.32 -5.08 -21.64
C GLU A 179 25.80 -4.68 -20.24
N LYS A 180 26.03 -3.38 -19.99
CA LYS A 180 26.47 -2.90 -18.67
C LYS A 180 25.46 -3.18 -17.56
N LEU A 181 24.17 -3.07 -17.85
CA LEU A 181 23.09 -3.42 -16.91
C LEU A 181 23.00 -4.93 -16.68
N ARG A 182 23.25 -5.75 -17.70
CA ARG A 182 23.25 -7.22 -17.61
C ARG A 182 24.43 -7.77 -16.83
N SER A 183 25.63 -7.25 -17.10
CA SER A 183 26.87 -7.68 -16.45
C SER A 183 26.94 -7.21 -14.99
N GLY A 184 26.16 -6.18 -14.63
CA GLY A 184 26.23 -5.52 -13.33
C GLY A 184 27.38 -4.51 -13.22
N GLU A 185 28.07 -4.20 -14.33
CA GLU A 185 29.07 -3.12 -14.39
C GLU A 185 28.42 -1.76 -14.07
N MET A 186 27.18 -1.56 -14.51
CA MET A 186 26.37 -0.41 -14.14
C MET A 186 25.40 -0.77 -13.01
N LEU A 187 25.71 -0.30 -11.81
CA LEU A 187 24.77 -0.36 -10.68
C LEU A 187 23.70 0.70 -10.85
N VAL A 188 22.44 0.30 -10.69
CA VAL A 188 21.27 1.19 -10.76
C VAL A 188 20.86 1.54 -9.34
N CYS A 189 21.18 2.75 -8.91
CA CYS A 189 20.76 3.30 -7.63
C CYS A 189 19.22 3.44 -7.55
N GLY A 190 18.65 3.41 -6.35
CA GLY A 190 17.20 3.50 -6.14
C GLY A 190 16.57 4.81 -6.63
N ASP A 191 17.32 5.90 -6.72
CA ASP A 191 16.88 7.18 -7.29
C ASP A 191 16.83 7.19 -8.83
N GLN A 192 17.48 6.22 -9.50
CA GLN A 192 17.42 6.03 -10.93
C GLN A 192 16.12 5.30 -11.30
N TRP A 193 15.05 6.08 -11.41
CA TRP A 193 13.71 5.54 -11.59
C TRP A 193 13.53 4.80 -12.93
N PRO A 194 12.91 3.61 -12.90
CA PRO A 194 12.73 2.79 -14.08
C PRO A 194 11.57 3.29 -14.95
N ILE A 195 11.68 3.06 -16.26
CA ILE A 195 10.71 3.53 -17.24
C ILE A 195 9.28 2.99 -17.01
N PHE A 196 9.12 1.85 -16.32
CA PHE A 196 7.78 1.32 -16.00
C PHE A 196 6.93 2.26 -15.14
N LEU A 197 7.51 3.25 -14.45
CA LEU A 197 6.73 4.22 -13.69
C LEU A 197 5.92 5.14 -14.61
N TYR A 198 6.41 5.38 -15.82
CA TYR A 198 5.86 6.36 -16.74
C TYR A 198 4.70 5.82 -17.57
N ALA A 199 3.71 6.67 -17.83
CA ALA A 199 2.64 6.40 -18.76
C ALA A 199 3.24 6.00 -20.13
N HIS A 200 2.73 4.92 -20.71
CA HIS A 200 3.21 4.36 -21.97
C HIS A 200 4.71 3.98 -22.00
N HIS A 201 5.37 3.95 -20.84
CA HIS A 201 6.81 3.74 -20.71
C HIS A 201 7.62 4.76 -21.53
N ALA A 202 7.19 6.03 -21.50
CA ALA A 202 7.85 7.14 -22.18
C ALA A 202 8.25 8.22 -21.17
N TYR A 203 9.52 8.63 -21.21
CA TYR A 203 10.08 9.68 -20.37
C TYR A 203 10.39 10.91 -21.21
N ASP A 204 9.99 12.08 -20.73
CA ASP A 204 10.30 13.37 -21.34
C ASP A 204 11.32 14.10 -20.45
N PRO A 205 12.57 14.32 -20.90
CA PRO A 205 13.57 15.03 -20.11
C PRO A 205 13.24 16.52 -19.93
N GLU A 206 12.41 17.11 -20.79
CA GLU A 206 11.99 18.51 -20.68
C GLU A 206 10.76 18.69 -19.77
N ASP A 207 9.99 17.62 -19.56
CA ASP A 207 8.89 17.54 -18.60
C ASP A 207 8.94 16.20 -17.82
N PRO A 208 9.84 16.07 -16.82
CA PRO A 208 10.02 14.82 -16.08
C PRO A 208 8.79 14.33 -15.31
N TRP A 209 7.81 15.21 -15.05
CA TRP A 209 6.54 14.82 -14.43
C TRP A 209 5.55 14.20 -15.42
N CYS A 210 5.78 14.38 -16.72
CA CYS A 210 4.91 13.88 -17.77
C CYS A 210 4.76 12.36 -17.68
N GLY A 211 3.58 11.92 -17.23
CA GLY A 211 3.26 10.50 -17.13
C GLY A 211 3.90 9.77 -15.93
N LEU A 212 4.70 10.44 -15.09
CA LEU A 212 5.31 9.82 -13.91
C LEU A 212 4.24 9.21 -12.99
N LEU A 213 4.49 7.98 -12.53
CA LEU A 213 3.58 7.16 -11.71
C LEU A 213 2.17 6.94 -12.31
N ARG A 214 2.01 7.09 -13.63
CA ARG A 214 0.72 6.90 -14.35
C ARG A 214 0.72 5.70 -15.29
N SER A 215 1.68 4.79 -15.17
CA SER A 215 1.69 3.59 -16.00
C SER A 215 0.51 2.65 -15.71
N ARG A 216 0.02 1.98 -16.77
CA ARG A 216 -1.04 0.97 -16.64
C ARG A 216 -0.63 -0.18 -15.72
N LEU A 217 0.66 -0.51 -15.72
CA LEU A 217 1.23 -1.57 -14.89
C LEU A 217 1.06 -1.27 -13.40
N LEU A 218 1.32 -0.02 -12.99
CA LEU A 218 1.09 0.42 -11.61
C LEU A 218 -0.40 0.34 -11.24
N VAL A 219 -1.30 0.78 -12.12
CA VAL A 219 -2.75 0.74 -11.86
C VAL A 219 -3.23 -0.71 -11.65
N TYR A 220 -2.72 -1.64 -12.46
CA TYR A 220 -3.01 -3.07 -12.33
C TYR A 220 -2.53 -3.64 -11.00
N ALA A 221 -1.28 -3.35 -10.62
CA ALA A 221 -0.73 -3.77 -9.35
C ALA A 221 -1.50 -3.19 -8.16
N TYR A 222 -1.87 -1.91 -8.23
CA TYR A 222 -2.66 -1.26 -7.19
C TYR A 222 -4.02 -1.94 -7.00
N LYS A 223 -4.76 -2.18 -8.08
CA LYS A 223 -6.04 -2.89 -8.02
C LYS A 223 -5.90 -4.33 -7.52
N HIS A 224 -4.84 -5.01 -7.94
CA HIS A 224 -4.54 -6.36 -7.50
C HIS A 224 -4.33 -6.43 -5.97
N VAL A 225 -3.60 -5.48 -5.40
CA VAL A 225 -3.32 -5.41 -3.95
C VAL A 225 -4.51 -4.85 -3.16
N PHE A 226 -5.11 -3.75 -3.58
CA PHE A 226 -6.06 -3.01 -2.76
C PHE A 226 -7.54 -3.36 -3.01
N THR A 227 -7.94 -3.70 -4.24
CA THR A 227 -9.36 -3.93 -4.54
C THR A 227 -9.69 -5.42 -4.67
N SER A 228 -9.11 -6.10 -5.64
CA SER A 228 -9.21 -7.55 -5.81
C SER A 228 -8.34 -7.97 -7.00
N PRO A 229 -7.64 -9.11 -6.93
CA PRO A 229 -6.98 -9.71 -8.09
C PRO A 229 -7.91 -9.88 -9.30
N SER A 230 -9.20 -10.12 -9.06
CA SER A 230 -10.20 -10.31 -10.13
C SER A 230 -10.69 -9.01 -10.79
N SER A 231 -10.36 -7.85 -10.22
CA SER A 231 -10.86 -6.54 -10.66
C SER A 231 -9.94 -5.80 -11.64
N VAL A 232 -8.84 -6.43 -12.05
CA VAL A 232 -7.84 -5.83 -12.95
C VAL A 232 -8.42 -5.60 -14.35
N ASP A 233 -9.36 -6.45 -14.81
CA ASP A 233 -9.99 -6.34 -16.15
C ASP A 233 -11.53 -6.59 -16.19
N ARG A 234 -12.21 -6.83 -15.06
CA ARG A 234 -13.66 -7.17 -15.01
C ARG A 234 -14.37 -6.59 -13.80
N GLU A 235 -15.71 -6.52 -13.86
CA GLU A 235 -16.54 -6.27 -12.68
C GLU A 235 -16.18 -7.25 -11.54
N PRO A 236 -16.02 -6.77 -10.30
CA PRO A 236 -15.48 -7.57 -9.20
C PRO A 236 -16.39 -8.76 -8.87
N LYS A 237 -15.94 -9.97 -9.21
CA LYS A 237 -16.56 -11.25 -8.80
C LYS A 237 -15.97 -11.79 -7.50
N ALA A 238 -15.51 -10.91 -6.61
CA ALA A 238 -14.80 -11.31 -5.41
C ALA A 238 -15.79 -11.80 -4.33
N THR A 239 -15.51 -12.97 -3.75
CA THR A 239 -16.24 -13.52 -2.59
C THR A 239 -15.80 -12.92 -1.25
N ARG A 240 -14.72 -12.12 -1.25
CA ARG A 240 -14.17 -11.41 -0.09
C ARG A 240 -13.94 -9.93 -0.42
N SER A 241 -14.16 -9.07 0.56
CA SER A 241 -13.86 -7.63 0.47
C SER A 241 -12.37 -7.40 0.19
N GLY A 242 -12.07 -6.48 -0.71
CA GLY A 242 -10.69 -6.02 -0.96
C GLY A 242 -10.05 -5.32 0.23
N ASN A 243 -8.72 -5.26 0.26
CA ASN A 243 -7.97 -4.59 1.33
C ASN A 243 -8.43 -3.14 1.55
N ALA A 244 -8.68 -2.38 0.49
CA ALA A 244 -9.20 -1.02 0.60
C ALA A 244 -10.56 -0.99 1.31
N ARG A 245 -11.49 -1.88 0.93
CA ARG A 245 -12.81 -1.96 1.57
C ARG A 245 -12.73 -2.46 3.02
N LEU A 246 -11.84 -3.42 3.30
CA LEU A 246 -11.64 -3.96 4.65
C LEU A 246 -11.20 -2.89 5.65
N HIS A 247 -10.46 -1.89 5.19
CA HIS A 247 -9.94 -0.81 6.04
C HIS A 247 -10.63 0.54 5.78
N GLY A 248 -11.74 0.57 5.03
CA GLY A 248 -12.48 1.83 4.78
C GLY A 248 -11.74 2.85 3.90
N MET A 249 -10.69 2.41 3.20
CA MET A 249 -9.88 3.26 2.32
C MET A 249 -10.73 3.76 1.15
N ASN A 250 -10.83 5.09 1.03
CA ASN A 250 -11.66 5.77 0.03
C ASN A 250 -10.85 6.64 -0.94
N SER A 251 -9.55 6.78 -0.69
CA SER A 251 -8.60 7.47 -1.53
C SER A 251 -7.24 6.80 -1.53
N VAL A 252 -6.48 7.00 -2.62
CA VAL A 252 -5.08 6.64 -2.75
C VAL A 252 -4.23 7.56 -1.87
N THR A 253 -3.20 7.02 -1.21
CA THR A 253 -2.17 7.78 -0.47
C THR A 253 -0.84 7.75 -1.23
N ILE A 254 0.01 8.76 -1.03
CA ILE A 254 1.35 8.80 -1.62
C ILE A 254 2.19 7.56 -1.24
N ALA A 255 2.12 7.13 0.03
CA ALA A 255 2.82 5.95 0.49
C ALA A 255 2.29 4.66 -0.15
N SER A 256 0.98 4.58 -0.44
CA SER A 256 0.44 3.45 -1.19
C SER A 256 0.91 3.41 -2.65
N LEU A 257 1.19 4.56 -3.27
CA LEU A 257 1.79 4.61 -4.61
C LEU A 257 3.24 4.15 -4.59
N ALA A 258 4.05 4.70 -3.67
CA ALA A 258 5.45 4.29 -3.50
C ALA A 258 5.54 2.78 -3.18
N TYR A 259 4.67 2.29 -2.29
CA TYR A 259 4.59 0.86 -1.97
C TYR A 259 4.34 -0.01 -3.21
N ILE A 260 3.35 0.35 -4.03
CA ILE A 260 3.02 -0.41 -5.25
C ILE A 260 4.14 -0.34 -6.28
N ALA A 261 4.76 0.83 -6.48
CA ALA A 261 5.92 0.97 -7.34
C ALA A 261 7.05 0.04 -6.90
N THR A 262 7.36 0.00 -5.60
CA THR A 262 8.39 -0.88 -5.04
C THR A 262 8.06 -2.36 -5.22
N GLN A 263 6.79 -2.75 -5.01
CA GLN A 263 6.35 -4.13 -5.26
C GLN A 263 6.44 -4.53 -6.74
N VAL A 264 6.09 -3.64 -7.67
CA VAL A 264 6.21 -3.88 -9.11
C VAL A 264 7.68 -4.02 -9.52
N ARG A 265 8.54 -3.10 -9.07
CA ARG A 265 9.98 -3.16 -9.34
C ARG A 265 10.58 -4.48 -8.85
N PHE A 266 10.25 -4.88 -7.63
CA PHE A 266 10.68 -6.17 -7.10
C PHE A 266 10.12 -7.34 -7.91
N ALA A 267 8.85 -7.32 -8.32
CA ALA A 267 8.26 -8.41 -9.10
C ALA A 267 8.89 -8.58 -10.50
N LEU A 268 9.39 -7.49 -11.10
CA LEU A 268 10.12 -7.49 -12.37
C LEU A 268 11.59 -7.85 -12.21
N SER A 269 12.20 -7.65 -11.04
CA SER A 269 13.64 -7.91 -10.82
C SER A 269 13.96 -9.40 -10.70
N SER A 270 15.24 -9.74 -10.81
CA SER A 270 15.73 -11.11 -10.61
C SER A 270 15.91 -11.51 -9.14
N SER A 271 15.97 -10.54 -8.22
CA SER A 271 16.24 -10.75 -6.79
C SER A 271 15.18 -11.64 -6.13
N SER A 272 15.57 -12.73 -5.47
CA SER A 272 14.63 -13.67 -4.87
C SER A 272 14.13 -13.25 -3.48
N VAL A 273 14.81 -12.30 -2.83
CA VAL A 273 14.55 -11.88 -1.45
C VAL A 273 14.41 -10.37 -1.38
N PHE A 274 13.37 -9.92 -0.69
CA PHE A 274 13.24 -8.51 -0.35
C PHE A 274 14.08 -8.24 0.91
N SER A 275 15.29 -7.72 0.75
CA SER A 275 16.22 -7.42 1.85
C SER A 275 16.56 -5.93 1.91
N ARG A 276 16.76 -5.39 3.12
CA ARG A 276 17.29 -4.03 3.34
C ARG A 276 18.74 -3.90 2.87
N THR A 277 19.49 -5.00 2.91
CA THR A 277 20.89 -5.06 2.49
C THR A 277 21.06 -5.41 1.01
N ASP A 278 19.96 -5.57 0.26
CA ASP A 278 20.04 -5.82 -1.18
C ASP A 278 20.42 -4.53 -1.90
N THR A 279 21.73 -4.32 -2.09
CA THR A 279 22.30 -3.21 -2.86
C THR A 279 22.13 -3.36 -4.36
N THR A 280 21.73 -4.54 -4.85
CA THR A 280 21.51 -4.78 -6.28
C THR A 280 20.14 -4.27 -6.71
N THR A 281 19.10 -4.57 -5.92
CA THR A 281 17.79 -3.97 -6.16
C THR A 281 17.72 -2.59 -5.52
N ASP A 282 18.27 -2.35 -4.34
CA ASP A 282 18.20 -1.06 -3.64
C ASP A 282 16.74 -0.57 -3.45
N SER A 283 15.90 -1.44 -2.88
CA SER A 283 14.45 -1.20 -2.74
C SER A 283 14.11 -0.14 -1.69
N GLU A 284 14.98 0.05 -0.70
CA GLU A 284 14.81 1.04 0.37
C GLU A 284 15.01 2.45 -0.19
N THR A 285 16.14 2.72 -0.84
CA THR A 285 16.40 3.99 -1.54
C THR A 285 15.37 4.27 -2.62
N PHE A 286 14.93 3.26 -3.38
CA PHE A 286 13.85 3.42 -4.36
C PHE A 286 12.52 3.85 -3.72
N TYR A 287 12.15 3.25 -2.58
CA TYR A 287 10.94 3.63 -1.86
C TYR A 287 11.04 5.05 -1.28
N HIS A 288 12.17 5.39 -0.66
CA HIS A 288 12.38 6.71 -0.06
C HIS A 288 12.46 7.81 -1.10
N SER A 289 13.21 7.64 -2.20
CA SER A 289 13.29 8.65 -3.26
C SER A 289 11.92 9.01 -3.85
N LEU A 290 11.02 8.02 -4.03
CA LEU A 290 9.64 8.28 -4.45
C LEU A 290 8.85 9.06 -3.40
N LEU A 291 9.00 8.71 -2.12
CA LEU A 291 8.33 9.44 -1.05
C LEU A 291 8.86 10.86 -0.92
N ASP A 292 10.16 11.06 -1.07
CA ASP A 292 10.78 12.38 -0.92
C ASP A 292 10.24 13.33 -2.00
N LEU A 293 10.08 12.88 -3.25
CA LEU A 293 9.36 13.64 -4.29
C LEU A 293 7.89 13.86 -3.91
N LEU A 294 7.17 12.81 -3.49
CA LEU A 294 5.72 12.88 -3.23
C LEU A 294 5.36 13.62 -1.93
N GLU A 295 6.34 13.92 -1.09
CA GLU A 295 6.21 14.72 0.14
C GLU A 295 6.78 16.13 -0.03
N ASP A 296 7.38 16.45 -1.20
CA ASP A 296 7.96 17.76 -1.47
C ASP A 296 6.85 18.83 -1.57
N PRO A 297 6.86 19.86 -0.69
CA PRO A 297 5.91 20.96 -0.76
C PRO A 297 5.98 21.76 -2.07
N GLU A 298 7.13 21.78 -2.76
CA GLU A 298 7.29 22.49 -4.03
C GLU A 298 6.53 21.82 -5.18
N GLU A 299 6.28 20.51 -5.07
CA GLU A 299 5.63 19.68 -6.09
C GLU A 299 4.12 19.48 -5.83
N TYR A 300 3.54 20.26 -4.90
CA TYR A 300 2.19 20.01 -4.37
C TYR A 300 1.11 19.94 -5.45
N LYS A 301 1.26 20.72 -6.54
CA LYS A 301 0.26 20.81 -7.61
C LYS A 301 0.27 19.53 -8.45
N GLU A 302 1.44 19.09 -8.85
CA GLU A 302 1.68 17.86 -9.61
C GLU A 302 1.23 16.64 -8.81
N ILE A 303 1.52 16.63 -7.49
CA ILE A 303 1.06 15.60 -6.56
C ILE A 303 -0.47 15.58 -6.43
N ASP A 304 -1.13 16.73 -6.27
CA ASP A 304 -2.60 16.79 -6.17
C ASP A 304 -3.27 16.31 -7.47
N GLU A 305 -2.72 16.69 -8.63
CA GLU A 305 -3.18 16.22 -9.93
C GLU A 305 -2.99 14.70 -10.09
N LEU A 306 -1.85 14.17 -9.65
CA LEU A 306 -1.57 12.73 -9.62
C LEU A 306 -2.56 11.98 -8.74
N LEU A 307 -2.77 12.41 -7.49
CA LEU A 307 -3.71 11.79 -6.56
C LEU A 307 -5.15 11.90 -7.07
N THR A 308 -5.53 13.02 -7.66
CA THR A 308 -6.85 13.21 -8.30
C THR A 308 -7.04 12.22 -9.44
N TRP A 309 -6.03 12.05 -10.30
CA TRP A 309 -6.05 11.06 -11.37
C TRP A 309 -6.20 9.64 -10.82
N TRP A 310 -5.38 9.26 -9.84
CA TRP A 310 -5.40 7.92 -9.23
C TRP A 310 -6.73 7.58 -8.55
N ASN A 311 -7.32 8.53 -7.83
CA ASN A 311 -8.62 8.36 -7.20
C ASN A 311 -9.73 8.09 -8.23
N ARG A 312 -9.65 8.68 -9.43
CA ARG A 312 -10.59 8.37 -10.52
C ARG A 312 -10.41 6.94 -11.06
N GLN A 313 -9.19 6.41 -11.07
CA GLN A 313 -8.88 5.06 -11.58
C GLN A 313 -9.30 3.94 -10.62
N VAL A 314 -9.14 4.16 -9.32
CA VAL A 314 -9.28 3.11 -8.28
C VAL A 314 -10.55 3.29 -7.45
N PHE A 315 -10.96 4.53 -7.17
CA PHE A 315 -12.11 4.87 -6.33
C PHE A 315 -13.13 5.75 -7.08
N PRO A 316 -13.68 5.30 -8.23
CA PRO A 316 -14.54 6.13 -9.07
C PRO A 316 -15.83 6.57 -8.35
N THR A 317 -16.39 5.74 -7.46
CA THR A 317 -17.60 6.06 -6.70
C THR A 317 -17.35 7.13 -5.62
N SER A 318 -16.25 7.02 -4.89
CA SER A 318 -15.82 8.05 -3.90
C SER A 318 -15.49 9.37 -4.59
N SER A 319 -14.84 9.29 -5.76
CA SER A 319 -14.55 10.47 -6.61
C SER A 319 -15.84 11.10 -7.17
N ALA A 320 -16.83 10.29 -7.55
CA ALA A 320 -18.11 10.77 -8.06
C ALA A 320 -18.98 11.41 -6.97
N ALA A 321 -18.85 10.98 -5.71
CA ALA A 321 -19.56 11.58 -4.57
C ALA A 321 -19.12 13.04 -4.29
N LYS A 322 -17.94 13.44 -4.78
CA LYS A 322 -17.46 14.83 -4.76
C LYS A 322 -17.97 15.69 -5.93
N ARG A 323 -18.81 15.15 -6.84
CA ARG A 323 -19.39 15.97 -7.92
C ARG A 323 -20.24 17.09 -7.31
N PRO A 324 -20.06 18.35 -7.75
CA PRO A 324 -20.95 19.42 -7.36
C PRO A 324 -22.38 19.01 -7.73
N ILE A 325 -23.29 19.15 -6.77
CA ILE A 325 -24.72 18.94 -7.00
C ILE A 325 -25.09 19.80 -8.20
N SER A 326 -25.60 19.17 -9.27
CA SER A 326 -26.02 19.90 -10.47
C SER A 326 -26.89 21.08 -10.06
N ALA A 327 -26.56 22.27 -10.58
CA ALA A 327 -27.22 23.53 -10.23
C ALA A 327 -28.75 23.45 -10.41
N ASN A 328 -29.21 22.58 -11.31
CA ASN A 328 -30.62 22.36 -11.61
C ASN A 328 -31.26 21.14 -10.93
N SER A 329 -30.54 20.42 -10.08
CA SER A 329 -31.09 19.26 -9.38
C SER A 329 -32.17 19.66 -8.36
N ALA A 330 -33.08 18.73 -8.06
CA ALA A 330 -34.06 18.94 -7.00
C ALA A 330 -33.37 19.25 -5.65
N LEU A 331 -32.22 18.65 -5.38
CA LEU A 331 -31.46 18.85 -4.16
C LEU A 331 -30.89 20.27 -4.03
N SER A 332 -30.38 20.87 -5.12
CA SER A 332 -29.92 22.28 -5.10
C SER A 332 -31.09 23.22 -4.85
N LYS A 333 -32.23 23.00 -5.51
CA LYS A 333 -33.45 23.81 -5.34
C LYS A 333 -34.02 23.70 -3.92
N ILE A 334 -34.00 22.51 -3.31
CA ILE A 334 -34.43 22.30 -1.92
C ILE A 334 -33.50 23.05 -0.95
N ARG A 335 -32.19 23.02 -1.18
CA ARG A 335 -31.21 23.74 -0.34
C ARG A 335 -31.34 25.26 -0.47
N GLN A 336 -31.49 25.77 -1.70
CA GLN A 336 -31.75 27.20 -1.96
C GLN A 336 -33.03 27.66 -1.26
N LYS A 337 -34.12 26.90 -1.38
CA LYS A 337 -35.40 27.22 -0.69
C LYS A 337 -35.22 27.29 0.83
N ARG A 338 -34.46 26.37 1.44
CA ARG A 338 -34.16 26.40 2.89
C ARG A 338 -33.31 27.61 3.29
N MET A 339 -32.32 27.99 2.49
CA MET A 339 -31.50 29.17 2.77
C MET A 339 -32.32 30.46 2.68
N ALA A 340 -33.16 30.61 1.65
CA ALA A 340 -34.05 31.74 1.50
C ALA A 340 -35.05 31.85 2.66
N LEU A 341 -35.60 30.72 3.13
CA LEU A 341 -36.48 30.70 4.30
C LEU A 341 -35.76 31.09 5.60
N LYS A 342 -34.50 30.66 5.78
CA LYS A 342 -33.68 31.05 6.94
C LYS A 342 -33.29 32.54 6.93
N GLN A 343 -33.05 33.10 5.75
CA GLN A 343 -32.77 34.53 5.59
C GLN A 343 -34.03 35.37 5.81
N ALA A 344 -35.20 34.88 5.38
CA ALA A 344 -36.49 35.54 5.64
C ALA A 344 -36.93 35.44 7.13
N SER A 345 -36.45 34.45 7.88
CA SER A 345 -36.78 34.27 9.30
C SER A 345 -35.87 35.03 10.27
N ASN A 346 -34.77 35.63 9.80
CA ASN A 346 -33.93 36.51 10.60
C ASN A 346 -34.07 37.96 10.10
N PRO A 347 -35.11 38.70 10.54
CA PRO A 347 -35.11 40.15 10.36
C PRO A 347 -33.97 40.70 11.21
N VAL A 348 -33.06 41.42 10.56
CA VAL A 348 -32.02 42.21 11.20
C VAL A 348 -32.69 43.14 12.21
N SER A 349 -32.41 42.93 13.50
CA SER A 349 -32.56 43.98 14.50
C SER A 349 -31.51 45.04 14.16
N SER A 350 -32.04 46.15 13.63
CA SER A 350 -31.45 47.48 13.39
C SER A 350 -30.04 47.74 13.89
#